data_AF-A0AAU1CXA1-F1
#
_entry.id   AF-A0AAU1CXA1-F1
#
_cell.length_a   1.000
_cell.length_b   1.000
_cell.length_c   1.000
_cell.angle_alpha   90.00
_cell.angle_beta   90.00
_cell.angle_gamma   90.00
#
_symmetry.space_group_name_H-M   'P 1'
#
loop_
_entity.id
_entity.type
_entity.pdbx_description
1 polymer ?
#
loop_
_entity_poly.entity_id
_entity_poly.type
_entity_poly.pdbx_seq_one_letter_code
_entity_poly.pdbx_strand_id
1 'polypeptide(L)'
;MTVNTGIRWTREEDETWAANFELELVLKYNPQKGLADQALSEVHEMVTETGRSARDLFDDPRQYAASVAAERIDEAHTSRVDLAGTTAGERFTAGLTVAGFTGALLSAIRWVRDGIWVDVSWATLTSVSALAAATVVACVAVALRTAGRVPAMRACIGAFAVGLVGGIAAASLLPQRELFSLPAPVLLAASVVVMVGAHWLPDGTADRWFARARGGDSEAWLRRLDGLLRGRHGMSAADARGHVTEARSHLAAAPELTAQGEFGDVEIYASRLADGPGRKRRAQRRRLLWVGLLAVLVVVAGSDELRSPDVASFRFWVPVLFLASCAADMVQVWRDVHRQKR
;
A
#
# COMPACT_ATOMS: atom_id res chain seq x y z
N MET A 1 -8.54 -9.51 8.16
CA MET A 1 -8.18 -10.87 8.60
C MET A 1 -8.00 -10.78 10.10
N THR A 2 -9.04 -11.14 10.84
CA THR A 2 -8.95 -11.37 12.27
C THR A 2 -8.20 -12.68 12.44
N VAL A 3 -7.00 -12.64 13.01
CA VAL A 3 -6.36 -13.87 13.48
C VAL A 3 -7.22 -14.28 14.67
N ASN A 4 -8.06 -15.29 14.48
CA ASN A 4 -8.93 -15.80 15.53
C ASN A 4 -8.02 -16.37 16.62
N THR A 5 -7.76 -15.60 17.67
CA THR A 5 -6.82 -15.91 18.77
C THR A 5 -7.26 -17.12 19.59
N GLY A 6 -8.39 -17.75 19.25
CA GLY A 6 -8.96 -18.86 20.00
C GLY A 6 -9.44 -18.44 21.40
N ILE A 7 -9.39 -17.14 21.72
CA ILE A 7 -9.89 -16.59 22.97
C ILE A 7 -11.40 -16.71 22.95
N ARG A 8 -11.94 -17.49 23.89
CA ARG A 8 -13.38 -17.64 24.09
C ARG A 8 -13.78 -16.85 25.33
N TRP A 9 -14.48 -15.74 25.11
CA TRP A 9 -15.05 -14.94 26.19
C TRP A 9 -16.22 -15.69 26.84
N THR A 10 -16.27 -15.68 28.17
CA THR A 10 -17.37 -16.30 28.93
C THR A 10 -18.62 -15.43 28.94
N ARG A 11 -18.45 -14.10 28.82
CA ARG A 11 -19.53 -13.11 28.78
C ARG A 11 -19.57 -12.39 27.43
N GLU A 12 -20.77 -12.16 26.92
CA GLU A 12 -21.01 -11.43 25.67
C GLU A 12 -20.56 -9.95 25.75
N GLU A 13 -20.64 -9.35 26.94
CA GLU A 13 -20.18 -7.98 27.17
C GLU A 13 -18.65 -7.84 27.02
N ASP A 14 -17.90 -8.85 27.46
CA ASP A 14 -16.43 -8.86 27.35
C ASP A 14 -16.00 -9.12 25.89
N GLU A 15 -16.73 -9.97 25.16
CA GLU A 15 -16.54 -10.18 23.72
C GLU A 15 -16.78 -8.89 22.92
N THR A 16 -17.88 -8.19 23.22
CA THR A 16 -18.21 -6.90 22.60
C THR A 16 -17.17 -5.84 22.93
N TRP A 17 -16.69 -5.81 24.18
CA TRP A 17 -15.61 -4.91 24.59
C TRP A 17 -14.33 -5.20 23.81
N ALA A 18 -13.94 -6.47 23.70
CA ALA A 18 -12.73 -6.90 22.99
C ALA A 18 -12.78 -6.55 21.50
N ALA A 19 -13.91 -6.78 20.84
CA ALA A 19 -14.12 -6.41 19.44
C ALA A 19 -14.01 -4.90 19.22
N ASN A 20 -14.57 -4.10 20.12
CA ASN A 20 -14.46 -2.63 20.06
C ASN A 20 -13.03 -2.15 20.31
N PHE A 21 -12.31 -2.74 21.28
CA PHE A 21 -10.90 -2.44 21.52
C PHE A 21 -10.04 -2.76 20.29
N GLU A 22 -10.19 -3.96 19.72
CA GLU A 22 -9.44 -4.37 18.52
C GLU A 22 -9.73 -3.43 17.36
N LEU A 23 -11.01 -3.14 17.10
CA LEU A 23 -11.44 -2.26 16.03
C LEU A 23 -10.84 -0.85 16.19
N GLU A 24 -10.90 -0.28 17.40
CA GLU A 24 -10.37 1.05 17.68
C GLU A 24 -8.84 1.09 17.61
N LEU A 25 -8.16 0.08 18.17
CA LEU A 25 -6.71 -0.03 18.09
C LEU A 25 -6.25 -0.11 16.63
N VAL A 26 -6.85 -1.03 15.84
CA VAL A 26 -6.50 -1.26 14.44
C VAL A 26 -6.83 -0.07 13.55
N LEU A 27 -8.06 0.46 13.62
CA LEU A 27 -8.49 1.52 12.71
C LEU A 27 -7.84 2.87 12.99
N LYS A 28 -7.57 3.18 14.27
CA LYS A 28 -7.09 4.51 14.67
C LYS A 28 -5.58 4.59 14.86
N TYR A 29 -4.97 3.53 15.40
CA TYR A 29 -3.56 3.55 15.82
C TYR A 29 -2.67 2.67 14.95
N ASN A 30 -3.25 1.75 14.15
CA ASN A 30 -2.53 0.88 13.20
C ASN A 30 -1.33 0.18 13.88
N PRO A 31 -1.59 -0.68 14.88
CA PRO A 31 -0.57 -1.29 15.70
C PRO A 31 0.25 -2.30 14.90
N GLN A 32 1.41 -2.69 15.46
CA GLN A 32 2.18 -3.82 14.94
C GLN A 32 1.32 -5.10 14.92
N LYS A 33 1.52 -5.95 13.90
CA LYS A 33 0.84 -7.25 13.83
C LYS A 33 1.06 -8.06 15.12
N GLY A 34 -0.03 -8.59 15.67
CA GLY A 34 -0.03 -9.37 16.91
C GLY A 34 -0.09 -8.55 18.20
N LEU A 35 0.07 -7.22 18.16
CA LEU A 35 -0.03 -6.40 19.39
C LEU A 35 -1.46 -6.40 19.95
N ALA A 36 -2.47 -6.32 19.08
CA ALA A 36 -3.87 -6.41 19.49
C ALA A 36 -4.18 -7.76 20.14
N ASP A 37 -3.72 -8.85 19.51
CA ASP A 37 -3.88 -10.22 20.00
C ASP A 37 -3.21 -10.41 21.37
N GLN A 38 -1.98 -9.90 21.52
CA GLN A 38 -1.25 -9.94 22.78
C GLN A 38 -1.99 -9.16 23.87
N ALA A 39 -2.40 -7.91 23.59
CA ALA A 39 -3.13 -7.09 24.55
C ALA A 39 -4.47 -7.74 24.94
N LEU A 40 -5.20 -8.31 23.98
CA LEU A 40 -6.43 -9.05 24.26
C LEU A 40 -6.20 -10.31 25.08
N SER A 41 -5.10 -11.02 24.86
CA SER A 41 -4.72 -12.18 25.66
C SER A 41 -4.44 -11.78 27.12
N GLU A 42 -3.73 -10.68 27.35
CA GLU A 42 -3.45 -10.15 28.69
C GLU A 42 -4.73 -9.67 29.39
N VAL A 43 -5.62 -8.99 28.66
CA VAL A 43 -6.94 -8.59 29.18
C VAL A 43 -7.78 -9.82 29.53
N HIS A 44 -7.78 -10.84 28.68
CA HIS A 44 -8.53 -12.07 28.91
C HIS A 44 -8.04 -12.83 30.16
N GLU A 45 -6.72 -12.92 30.34
CA GLU A 45 -6.10 -13.49 31.53
C GLU A 45 -6.57 -12.75 32.80
N MET A 46 -6.47 -11.41 32.82
CA MET A 46 -6.91 -10.59 33.95
C MET A 46 -8.42 -10.70 34.26
N VAL A 47 -9.26 -10.73 33.22
CA VAL A 47 -10.72 -10.94 33.37
C VAL A 47 -11.00 -12.32 33.98
N THR A 48 -10.27 -13.35 33.55
CA THR A 48 -10.44 -14.72 34.03
C THR A 48 -9.94 -14.88 35.46
N GLU A 49 -8.79 -14.31 35.80
CA GLU A 49 -8.20 -14.38 37.14
C GLU A 49 -9.01 -13.63 38.20
N THR A 50 -9.51 -12.43 37.86
CA THR A 50 -10.26 -11.60 38.82
C THR A 50 -11.75 -11.92 38.84
N GLY A 51 -12.27 -12.58 37.81
CA GLY A 51 -13.70 -12.82 37.63
C GLY A 51 -14.54 -11.55 37.41
N ARG A 52 -13.93 -10.38 37.22
CA ARG A 52 -14.63 -9.11 36.93
C ARG A 52 -14.84 -8.93 35.41
N SER A 53 -15.70 -8.01 34.99
CA SER A 53 -15.86 -7.70 33.56
C SER A 53 -14.66 -6.91 33.04
N ALA A 54 -14.37 -6.99 31.73
CA ALA A 54 -13.32 -6.22 31.07
C ALA A 54 -13.56 -4.71 31.25
N ARG A 55 -14.82 -4.28 31.16
CA ARG A 55 -15.22 -2.88 31.35
C ARG A 55 -14.94 -2.38 32.76
N ASP A 56 -15.13 -3.22 33.79
CA ASP A 56 -14.85 -2.82 35.17
C ASP A 56 -13.36 -2.71 35.49
N LEU A 57 -12.51 -3.43 34.75
CA LEU A 57 -11.06 -3.46 34.95
C LEU A 57 -10.33 -2.40 34.10
N PHE A 58 -10.75 -2.24 32.85
CA PHE A 58 -10.04 -1.46 31.83
C PHE A 58 -10.83 -0.25 31.31
N ASP A 59 -12.02 -0.01 31.87
CA ASP A 59 -12.92 1.08 31.49
C ASP A 59 -13.35 1.00 30.00
N ASP A 60 -13.49 2.15 29.34
CA ASP A 60 -13.89 2.24 27.94
C ASP A 60 -12.80 1.70 26.99
N PRO A 61 -13.16 0.81 26.03
CA PRO A 61 -12.20 0.19 25.14
C PRO A 61 -11.43 1.19 24.27
N ARG A 62 -11.98 2.39 24.00
CA ARG A 62 -11.28 3.43 23.24
C ARG A 62 -10.19 4.10 24.05
N GLN A 63 -10.45 4.31 25.34
CA GLN A 63 -9.46 4.87 26.26
C GLN A 63 -8.32 3.88 26.47
N TYR A 64 -8.65 2.60 26.66
CA TYR A 64 -7.65 1.55 26.78
C TYR A 64 -6.86 1.35 25.47
N ALA A 65 -7.49 1.40 24.30
CA ALA A 65 -6.77 1.39 23.02
C ALA A 65 -5.80 2.57 22.90
N ALA A 66 -6.18 3.76 23.39
CA ALA A 66 -5.31 4.93 23.41
C ALA A 66 -4.12 4.77 24.37
N SER A 67 -4.33 4.17 25.56
CA SER A 67 -3.25 3.92 26.51
C SER A 67 -2.29 2.86 25.99
N VAL A 68 -2.79 1.73 25.49
CA VAL A 68 -1.98 0.68 24.86
C VAL A 68 -1.19 1.24 23.67
N ALA A 69 -1.81 2.08 22.86
CA ALA A 69 -1.13 2.74 21.75
C ALA A 69 0.01 3.66 22.23
N ALA A 70 -0.23 4.46 23.26
CA ALA A 70 0.78 5.37 23.81
C ALA A 70 1.95 4.63 24.49
N GLU A 71 1.68 3.48 25.12
CA GLU A 71 2.67 2.72 25.86
C GLU A 71 3.47 1.74 24.97
N ARG A 72 2.81 1.10 24.01
CA ARG A 72 3.37 -0.08 23.31
C ARG A 72 3.65 0.14 21.83
N ILE A 73 3.08 1.15 21.19
CA ILE A 73 3.40 1.44 19.79
C ILE A 73 4.66 2.30 19.74
N ASP A 74 5.79 1.63 19.56
CA ASP A 74 7.10 2.26 19.41
C ASP A 74 7.13 3.27 18.23
N GLU A 75 7.78 4.41 18.44
CA GLU A 75 8.03 5.40 17.39
C GLU A 75 8.82 4.81 16.22
N ALA A 76 9.63 3.78 16.45
CA ALA A 76 10.32 3.07 15.38
C ALA A 76 9.36 2.34 14.43
N HIS A 77 8.14 2.00 14.87
CA HIS A 77 7.12 1.43 14.00
C HIS A 77 6.33 2.51 13.27
N THR A 78 5.86 3.54 13.98
CA THR A 78 5.09 4.64 13.37
C THR A 78 5.89 5.42 12.34
N SER A 79 7.22 5.45 12.49
CA SER A 79 8.11 6.06 11.51
C SER A 79 8.25 5.28 10.22
N ARG A 80 8.07 3.95 10.25
CA ARG A 80 8.17 3.06 9.06
C ARG A 80 6.96 3.11 8.16
N VAL A 81 5.79 3.38 8.72
CA VAL A 81 4.54 3.45 7.97
C VAL A 81 4.43 4.77 7.20
N ASP A 82 3.75 4.74 6.07
CA ASP A 82 3.54 5.92 5.25
C ASP A 82 2.23 6.66 5.58
N LEU A 83 1.86 7.64 4.74
CA LEU A 83 0.63 8.42 4.90
C LEU A 83 -0.66 7.59 5.00
N ALA A 84 -0.66 6.37 4.47
CA ALA A 84 -1.79 5.44 4.52
C ALA A 84 -1.66 4.38 5.62
N GLY A 85 -0.65 4.46 6.49
CA GLY A 85 -0.42 3.48 7.55
C GLY A 85 0.25 2.19 7.06
N THR A 86 0.72 2.14 5.81
CA THR A 86 1.31 0.91 5.25
C THR A 86 2.83 1.01 5.17
N THR A 87 3.53 -0.10 5.40
CA THR A 87 4.98 -0.21 5.13
C THR A 87 5.26 -0.40 3.63
N ALA A 88 6.54 -0.40 3.25
CA ALA A 88 6.93 -0.60 1.85
C ALA A 88 6.68 -2.05 1.39
N GLY A 89 6.98 -3.01 2.26
CA GLY A 89 6.70 -4.43 2.09
C GLY A 89 5.21 -4.69 1.96
N GLU A 90 4.39 -4.14 2.86
CA GLU A 90 2.93 -4.25 2.80
C GLU A 90 2.36 -3.67 1.50
N ARG A 91 2.87 -2.53 1.04
CA ARG A 91 2.48 -1.95 -0.26
C ARG A 91 2.83 -2.86 -1.44
N PHE A 92 3.97 -3.52 -1.38
CA PHE A 92 4.40 -4.47 -2.41
C PHE A 92 3.53 -5.72 -2.41
N THR A 93 3.31 -6.35 -1.25
CA THR A 93 2.49 -7.56 -1.09
C THR A 93 1.03 -7.28 -1.42
N ALA A 94 0.47 -6.15 -0.98
CA ALA A 94 -0.87 -5.71 -1.37
C ALA A 94 -0.98 -5.47 -2.88
N GLY A 95 0.03 -4.85 -3.50
CA GLY A 95 0.08 -4.65 -4.94
C GLY A 95 0.06 -5.96 -5.72
N LEU A 96 0.88 -6.94 -5.32
CA LEU A 96 0.89 -8.28 -5.91
C LEU A 96 -0.43 -9.02 -5.68
N THR A 97 -1.04 -8.88 -4.50
CA THR A 97 -2.34 -9.47 -4.18
C THR A 97 -3.43 -8.93 -5.10
N VAL A 98 -3.50 -7.61 -5.28
CA VAL A 98 -4.43 -6.96 -6.21
C VAL A 98 -4.16 -7.38 -7.66
N ALA A 99 -2.89 -7.48 -8.06
CA ALA A 99 -2.51 -7.95 -9.38
C ALA A 99 -2.96 -9.40 -9.63
N GLY A 100 -2.71 -10.31 -8.69
CA GLY A 100 -3.13 -11.71 -8.76
C GLY A 100 -4.65 -11.85 -8.77
N PHE A 101 -5.36 -11.11 -7.92
CA PHE A 101 -6.83 -11.07 -7.94
C PHE A 101 -7.37 -10.57 -9.29
N THR A 102 -6.80 -9.49 -9.83
CA THR A 102 -7.18 -8.94 -11.13
C THR A 102 -6.92 -9.95 -12.25
N GLY A 103 -5.75 -10.60 -12.26
CA GLY A 103 -5.41 -11.65 -13.21
C GLY A 103 -6.36 -12.85 -13.13
N ALA A 104 -6.74 -13.26 -11.92
CA ALA A 104 -7.69 -14.34 -11.68
C ALA A 104 -9.08 -13.98 -12.20
N LEU A 105 -9.56 -12.77 -11.92
CA LEU A 105 -10.84 -12.28 -12.41
C LEU A 105 -10.87 -12.20 -13.95
N LEU A 106 -9.82 -11.65 -14.56
CA LEU A 106 -9.71 -11.59 -16.03
C LEU A 106 -9.65 -12.99 -16.66
N SER A 107 -8.93 -13.92 -16.04
CA SER A 107 -8.84 -15.32 -16.48
C SER A 107 -10.19 -16.04 -16.38
N ALA A 108 -10.92 -15.83 -15.28
CA ALA A 108 -12.26 -16.40 -15.09
C ALA A 108 -13.26 -15.82 -16.10
N ILE A 109 -13.23 -14.50 -16.32
CA ILE A 109 -14.08 -13.86 -17.35
C ILE A 109 -13.75 -14.41 -18.74
N ARG A 110 -12.46 -14.57 -19.06
CA ARG A 110 -12.03 -15.17 -20.34
C ARG A 110 -12.49 -16.61 -20.46
N TRP A 111 -12.35 -17.42 -19.41
CA TRP A 111 -12.80 -18.82 -19.38
C TRP A 111 -14.30 -18.96 -19.65
N VAL A 112 -15.13 -18.13 -19.00
CA VAL A 112 -16.58 -18.17 -19.20
C VAL A 112 -16.98 -17.73 -20.61
N ARG A 113 -16.20 -16.84 -21.25
CA ARG A 113 -16.52 -16.28 -22.57
C ARG A 113 -16.01 -17.09 -23.74
N ASP A 114 -14.73 -17.45 -23.70
CA ASP A 114 -14.01 -18.04 -24.83
C ASP A 114 -13.91 -19.57 -24.70
N GLY A 115 -14.42 -20.12 -23.59
CA GLY A 115 -14.39 -21.55 -23.29
C GLY A 115 -13.11 -21.99 -22.60
N ILE A 116 -12.91 -23.31 -22.56
CA ILE A 116 -11.80 -23.93 -21.81
C ILE A 116 -10.45 -23.65 -22.48
N TRP A 117 -10.39 -23.53 -23.80
CA TRP A 117 -9.14 -23.45 -24.53
C TRP A 117 -8.81 -22.02 -24.93
N VAL A 118 -7.57 -21.61 -24.61
CA VAL A 118 -7.03 -20.30 -24.97
C VAL A 118 -5.85 -20.52 -25.91
N ASP A 119 -5.97 -20.05 -27.14
CA ASP A 119 -4.89 -20.13 -28.11
C ASP A 119 -3.80 -19.12 -27.76
N VAL A 120 -2.59 -19.63 -27.53
CA VAL A 120 -1.43 -18.84 -27.18
C VAL A 120 -0.57 -18.66 -28.44
N SER A 121 -0.46 -17.42 -28.90
CA SER A 121 0.50 -17.00 -29.94
C SER A 121 1.70 -16.29 -29.30
N TRP A 122 2.78 -16.12 -30.07
CA TRP A 122 3.93 -15.31 -29.64
C TRP A 122 3.50 -13.90 -29.22
N ALA A 123 2.59 -13.27 -29.97
CA ALA A 123 2.08 -11.95 -29.66
C ALA A 123 1.38 -11.91 -28.29
N THR A 124 0.53 -12.89 -27.99
CA THR A 124 -0.14 -12.99 -26.68
C THR A 124 0.85 -13.25 -25.54
N LEU A 125 1.81 -14.15 -25.75
CA LEU A 125 2.81 -14.50 -24.75
C LEU A 125 3.69 -13.29 -24.41
N THR A 126 4.17 -12.56 -25.41
CA THR A 126 4.95 -11.34 -25.24
C THR A 126 4.13 -10.24 -24.56
N SER A 127 2.86 -10.07 -24.96
CA SER A 127 1.98 -9.05 -24.36
C SER A 127 1.68 -9.35 -22.89
N VAL A 128 1.34 -10.59 -22.55
CA VAL A 128 1.07 -11.03 -21.18
C VAL A 128 2.32 -10.95 -20.32
N SER A 129 3.48 -11.38 -20.85
CA SER A 129 4.75 -11.31 -20.12
C SER A 129 5.19 -9.87 -19.87
N ALA A 130 5.06 -9.00 -20.89
CA ALA A 130 5.34 -7.58 -20.76
C ALA A 130 4.41 -6.92 -19.75
N LEU A 131 3.11 -7.23 -19.78
CA LEU A 131 2.14 -6.72 -18.81
C LEU A 131 2.45 -7.20 -17.39
N ALA A 132 2.75 -8.48 -17.20
CA ALA A 132 3.12 -9.02 -15.89
C ALA A 132 4.39 -8.35 -15.33
N ALA A 133 5.43 -8.23 -16.16
CA ALA A 133 6.66 -7.53 -15.78
C ALA A 133 6.40 -6.05 -15.45
N ALA A 134 5.59 -5.38 -16.26
CA ALA A 134 5.16 -4.00 -16.05
C ALA A 134 4.44 -3.85 -14.70
N THR A 135 3.50 -4.74 -14.38
CA THR A 135 2.80 -4.75 -13.08
C THR A 135 3.76 -4.93 -11.91
N VAL A 136 4.69 -5.90 -11.99
CA VAL A 136 5.71 -6.11 -10.93
C VAL A 136 6.58 -4.87 -10.76
N VAL A 137 7.07 -4.27 -11.85
CA VAL A 137 7.87 -3.04 -11.79
C VAL A 137 7.08 -1.88 -11.19
N ALA A 138 5.78 -1.77 -11.48
CA ALA A 138 4.92 -0.77 -10.86
C ALA A 138 4.78 -0.98 -9.34
N CYS A 139 4.56 -2.22 -8.89
CA CYS A 139 4.54 -2.56 -7.46
C CYS A 139 5.88 -2.23 -6.78
N VAL A 140 7.00 -2.59 -7.40
CA VAL A 140 8.35 -2.25 -6.92
C VAL A 140 8.56 -0.75 -6.87
N ALA A 141 8.15 0.01 -7.89
CA ALA A 141 8.29 1.46 -7.91
C ALA A 141 7.50 2.12 -6.77
N VAL A 142 6.28 1.67 -6.51
CA VAL A 142 5.47 2.14 -5.38
C VAL A 142 6.15 1.83 -4.05
N ALA A 143 6.68 0.63 -3.87
CA ALA A 143 7.40 0.22 -2.66
C ALA A 143 8.74 0.96 -2.47
N LEU A 144 9.47 1.23 -3.55
CA LEU A 144 10.69 2.06 -3.51
C LEU A 144 10.35 3.50 -3.14
N ARG A 145 9.21 4.02 -3.62
CA ARG A 145 8.75 5.35 -3.23
C ARG A 145 8.45 5.43 -1.73
N THR A 146 7.76 4.44 -1.17
CA THR A 146 7.45 4.39 0.27
C THR A 146 8.68 4.17 1.15
N ALA A 147 9.69 3.49 0.63
CA ALA A 147 11.00 3.39 1.26
C ALA A 147 11.87 4.66 1.11
N GLY A 148 11.34 5.73 0.49
CA GLY A 148 12.08 6.98 0.27
C GLY A 148 13.14 6.91 -0.82
N ARG A 149 13.20 5.84 -1.62
CA ARG A 149 14.18 5.63 -2.70
C ARG A 149 13.73 6.26 -4.01
N VAL A 150 13.45 7.55 -4.00
CA VAL A 150 12.89 8.31 -5.15
C VAL A 150 13.73 8.17 -6.44
N PRO A 151 15.08 8.17 -6.41
CA PRO A 151 15.87 7.95 -7.63
C PRO A 151 15.68 6.56 -8.22
N ALA A 152 15.66 5.52 -7.38
CA ALA A 152 15.44 4.13 -7.81
C ALA A 152 14.02 3.95 -8.37
N MET A 153 13.00 4.54 -7.72
CA MET A 153 11.64 4.60 -8.25
C MET A 153 11.60 5.21 -9.66
N ARG A 154 12.30 6.33 -9.90
CA ARG A 154 12.35 6.96 -11.23
C ARG A 154 13.01 6.05 -12.27
N ALA A 155 14.08 5.35 -11.90
CA ALA A 155 14.71 4.36 -12.77
C ALA A 155 13.75 3.22 -13.11
N CYS A 156 13.01 2.70 -12.12
CA CYS A 156 11.97 1.68 -12.35
C CYS A 156 10.86 2.18 -13.29
N ILE A 157 10.40 3.42 -13.13
CA ILE A 157 9.40 4.03 -14.03
C ILE A 157 9.95 4.16 -15.46
N GLY A 158 11.22 4.57 -15.60
CA GLY A 158 11.88 4.62 -16.91
C GLY A 158 11.97 3.23 -17.57
N ALA A 159 12.41 2.23 -16.81
CA ALA A 159 12.48 0.84 -17.27
C ALA A 159 11.10 0.28 -17.64
N PHE A 160 10.07 0.61 -16.85
CA PHE A 160 8.67 0.27 -17.16
C PHE A 160 8.23 0.87 -18.50
N ALA A 161 8.48 2.16 -18.71
CA ALA A 161 8.07 2.84 -19.94
C ALA A 161 8.76 2.24 -21.18
N VAL A 162 10.06 2.00 -21.10
CA VAL A 162 10.84 1.37 -22.18
C VAL A 162 10.37 -0.07 -22.43
N GLY A 163 10.18 -0.85 -21.38
CA GLY A 163 9.72 -2.24 -21.47
C GLY A 163 8.31 -2.35 -22.05
N LEU A 164 7.39 -1.45 -21.68
CA LEU A 164 6.04 -1.42 -22.22
C LEU A 164 6.02 -1.09 -23.72
N VAL A 165 6.73 -0.04 -24.14
CA VAL A 165 6.85 0.34 -25.56
C VAL A 165 7.52 -0.77 -26.36
N GLY A 166 8.60 -1.35 -25.84
CA GLY A 166 9.30 -2.47 -26.46
C GLY A 166 8.43 -3.72 -26.58
N GLY A 167 7.63 -4.03 -25.55
CA GLY A 167 6.70 -5.16 -25.55
C GLY A 167 5.58 -4.99 -26.58
N ILE A 168 5.00 -3.80 -26.69
CA ILE A 168 3.97 -3.49 -27.69
C ILE A 168 4.56 -3.58 -29.11
N ALA A 169 5.72 -2.96 -29.33
CA ALA A 169 6.39 -3.01 -30.62
C ALA A 169 6.75 -4.45 -31.02
N ALA A 170 7.30 -5.24 -30.09
CA ALA A 170 7.59 -6.66 -30.32
C ALA A 170 6.31 -7.45 -30.65
N ALA A 171 5.23 -7.25 -29.90
CA ALA A 171 3.96 -7.92 -30.15
C ALA A 171 3.38 -7.59 -31.54
N SER A 172 3.57 -6.37 -32.05
CA SER A 172 3.13 -5.98 -33.40
C SER A 172 3.96 -6.58 -34.55
N LEU A 173 5.20 -6.99 -34.28
CA LEU A 173 6.10 -7.57 -35.28
C LEU A 173 6.09 -9.10 -35.27
N LEU A 174 5.61 -9.71 -34.19
CA LEU A 174 5.60 -11.16 -34.02
C LEU A 174 4.46 -11.80 -34.82
N PRO A 175 4.69 -12.98 -35.43
CA PRO A 175 3.63 -13.71 -36.13
C PRO A 175 2.50 -14.09 -35.17
N GLN A 176 1.25 -13.93 -35.61
CA GLN A 176 0.05 -14.39 -34.88
C GLN A 176 -0.18 -15.90 -34.98
N ARG A 177 0.84 -16.67 -35.36
CA ARG A 177 0.73 -18.13 -35.45
C ARG A 177 0.52 -18.70 -34.04
N GLU A 178 -0.48 -19.56 -33.92
CA GLU A 178 -0.77 -20.31 -32.72
C GLU A 178 0.41 -21.23 -32.40
N LEU A 179 0.88 -21.19 -31.15
CA LEU A 179 1.95 -22.06 -30.67
C LEU A 179 1.35 -23.31 -30.02
N PHE A 180 0.40 -23.10 -29.12
CA PHE A 180 -0.30 -24.15 -28.38
C PHE A 180 -1.58 -23.57 -27.78
N SER A 181 -2.54 -24.44 -27.47
CA SER A 181 -3.74 -24.07 -26.73
C SER A 181 -3.56 -24.45 -25.26
N LEU A 182 -3.79 -23.50 -24.36
CA LEU A 182 -3.68 -23.69 -22.91
C LEU A 182 -5.08 -23.72 -22.30
N PRO A 183 -5.38 -24.64 -21.36
CA PRO A 183 -6.62 -24.56 -20.59
C PRO A 183 -6.68 -23.27 -19.77
N ALA A 184 -7.75 -22.49 -19.90
CA ALA A 184 -8.00 -21.27 -19.13
C ALA A 184 -7.87 -21.44 -17.61
N PRO A 185 -8.22 -22.60 -16.99
CA PRO A 185 -7.95 -22.86 -15.58
C PRO A 185 -6.47 -22.74 -15.18
N VAL A 186 -5.52 -22.92 -16.10
CA VAL A 186 -4.09 -22.76 -15.82
C VAL A 186 -3.74 -21.28 -15.61
N LEU A 187 -4.33 -20.36 -16.39
CA LEU A 187 -4.14 -18.91 -16.20
C LEU A 187 -4.74 -18.42 -14.88
N LEU A 188 -5.91 -18.97 -14.54
CA LEU A 188 -6.58 -18.74 -13.26
C LEU A 188 -5.69 -19.23 -12.11
N ALA A 189 -5.18 -20.47 -12.20
CA ALA A 189 -4.29 -21.05 -11.20
C ALA A 189 -3.01 -20.23 -11.03
N ALA A 190 -2.35 -19.81 -12.12
CA ALA A 190 -1.17 -18.97 -12.06
C ALA A 190 -1.43 -17.63 -11.32
N SER A 191 -2.58 -17.01 -11.59
CA SER A 191 -2.98 -15.76 -10.94
C SER A 191 -3.27 -15.95 -9.44
N VAL A 192 -3.92 -17.06 -9.07
CA VAL A 192 -4.15 -17.46 -7.68
C VAL A 192 -2.83 -17.75 -6.97
N VAL A 193 -1.86 -18.40 -7.63
CA VAL A 193 -0.52 -18.63 -7.07
C VAL A 193 0.19 -17.31 -6.77
N VAL A 194 0.12 -16.31 -7.65
CA VAL A 194 0.66 -14.97 -7.38
C VAL A 194 -0.02 -14.34 -6.16
N MET A 195 -1.35 -14.41 -6.09
CA MET A 195 -2.13 -13.86 -4.97
C MET A 195 -1.79 -14.54 -3.63
N VAL A 196 -1.76 -15.87 -3.59
CA VAL A 196 -1.42 -16.65 -2.39
C VAL A 196 0.05 -16.47 -2.02
N GLY A 197 0.95 -16.48 -3.01
CA GLY A 197 2.38 -16.24 -2.81
C GLY A 197 2.66 -14.86 -2.22
N ALA A 198 1.91 -13.83 -2.63
CA ALA A 198 1.97 -12.50 -2.04
C ALA A 198 1.53 -12.49 -0.57
N HIS A 199 0.50 -13.28 -0.22
CA HIS A 199 0.03 -13.41 1.16
C HIS A 199 1.00 -14.20 2.06
N TRP A 200 1.70 -15.19 1.49
CA TRP A 200 2.68 -16.00 2.21
C TRP A 200 4.03 -15.30 2.40
N LEU A 201 4.30 -14.25 1.63
CA LEU A 201 5.51 -13.46 1.78
C LEU A 201 5.39 -12.59 3.04
N PRO A 202 6.16 -12.84 4.11
CA PRO A 202 6.04 -12.05 5.34
C PRO A 202 6.42 -10.60 5.04
N ASP A 203 5.61 -9.64 5.49
CA ASP A 203 5.84 -8.22 5.18
C ASP A 203 7.20 -7.74 5.68
N GLY A 204 7.69 -8.27 6.81
CA GLY A 204 9.04 -7.98 7.31
C GLY A 204 10.17 -8.47 6.37
N THR A 205 9.94 -9.53 5.58
CA THR A 205 10.89 -9.97 4.55
C THR A 205 10.84 -9.04 3.33
N ALA A 206 9.65 -8.66 2.89
CA ALA A 206 9.49 -7.69 1.81
C ALA A 206 10.08 -6.31 2.20
N ASP A 207 9.86 -5.85 3.44
CA ASP A 207 10.42 -4.60 3.95
C ASP A 207 11.95 -4.60 3.93
N ARG A 208 12.59 -5.74 4.24
CA ARG A 208 14.06 -5.88 4.15
C ARG A 208 14.60 -5.69 2.73
N TRP A 209 13.85 -6.07 1.70
CA TRP A 209 14.27 -5.84 0.31
C TRP A 209 14.32 -4.35 -0.05
N PHE A 210 13.46 -3.55 0.57
CA PHE A 210 13.37 -2.11 0.33
C PHE A 210 14.16 -1.26 1.33
N ALA A 211 14.49 -1.82 2.49
CA ALA A 211 15.33 -1.19 3.49
C ALA A 211 16.71 -0.86 2.91
N ARG A 212 17.20 0.36 3.20
CA ARG A 212 18.57 0.76 2.84
C ARG A 212 19.50 0.45 4.00
N ALA A 213 20.70 -0.05 3.69
CA ALA A 213 21.77 -0.15 4.67
C ALA A 213 21.95 1.19 5.38
N ARG A 214 21.98 1.16 6.72
CA ARG A 214 22.26 2.35 7.54
C ARG A 214 23.71 2.75 7.28
N GLY A 215 23.92 3.89 6.61
CA GLY A 215 25.23 4.50 6.46
C GLY A 215 25.46 5.46 7.62
N GLY A 216 26.63 5.41 8.24
CA GLY A 216 26.99 6.29 9.37
C GLY A 216 27.38 7.73 8.97
N ASP A 217 27.41 8.04 7.67
CA ASP A 217 27.74 9.37 7.17
C ASP A 217 26.53 10.33 7.22
N SER A 218 26.74 11.52 7.75
CA SER A 218 25.75 12.60 7.83
C SER A 218 25.15 12.96 6.46
N GLU A 219 25.91 12.93 5.36
CA GLU A 219 25.35 13.24 4.04
C GLU A 219 24.50 12.08 3.49
N ALA A 220 24.83 10.82 3.85
CA ALA A 220 23.94 9.68 3.58
C ALA A 220 22.63 9.78 4.39
N TRP A 221 22.70 10.24 5.63
CA TRP A 221 21.53 10.52 6.48
C TRP A 221 20.65 11.63 5.87
N LEU A 222 21.23 12.77 5.47
CA LEU A 222 20.49 13.89 4.87
C LEU A 222 19.83 13.52 3.52
N ARG A 223 20.52 12.75 2.67
CA ARG A 223 19.92 12.23 1.43
C ARG A 223 18.77 11.27 1.70
N ARG A 224 18.86 10.47 2.77
CA ARG A 224 17.76 9.59 3.20
C ARG A 224 16.58 10.40 3.74
N LEU A 225 16.82 11.47 4.48
CA LEU A 225 15.79 12.39 4.94
C LEU A 225 15.01 13.00 3.75
N ASP A 226 15.70 13.58 2.74
CA ASP A 226 15.02 14.11 1.53
C ASP A 226 14.14 13.05 0.86
N GLY A 227 14.69 11.84 0.72
CA GLY A 227 14.00 10.69 0.13
C GLY A 227 12.72 10.30 0.87
N LEU A 228 12.79 10.20 2.20
CA LEU A 228 11.66 9.84 3.05
C LEU A 228 10.58 10.92 3.05
N LEU A 229 10.96 12.19 3.19
CA LEU A 229 10.02 13.31 3.18
C LEU A 229 9.23 13.36 1.86
N ARG A 230 9.91 13.20 0.72
CA ARG A 230 9.27 13.26 -0.62
C ARG A 230 8.53 11.98 -0.99
N GLY A 231 9.09 10.83 -0.61
CA GLY A 231 8.59 9.51 -0.95
C GLY A 231 7.46 9.07 -0.03
N ARG A 232 7.83 8.72 1.21
CA ARG A 232 6.95 8.16 2.27
C ARG A 232 5.91 9.17 2.72
N HIS A 233 6.35 10.39 3.03
CA HIS A 233 5.51 11.43 3.63
C HIS A 233 4.88 12.40 2.61
N GLY A 234 5.20 12.24 1.32
CA GLY A 234 4.57 12.98 0.22
C GLY A 234 4.75 14.50 0.28
N MET A 235 5.81 14.99 0.93
CA MET A 235 6.18 16.41 0.91
C MET A 235 6.56 16.87 -0.50
N SER A 236 6.39 18.17 -0.75
CA SER A 236 6.89 18.76 -2.00
C SER A 236 8.43 18.75 -1.99
N ALA A 237 9.04 18.80 -3.19
CA ALA A 237 10.49 18.85 -3.28
C ALA A 237 11.07 20.16 -2.70
N ALA A 238 10.29 21.25 -2.68
CA ALA A 238 10.72 22.51 -2.07
C ALA A 238 10.75 22.39 -0.53
N ASP A 239 9.66 21.91 0.07
CA ASP A 239 9.56 21.77 1.53
C ASP A 239 10.60 20.79 2.08
N ALA A 240 10.76 19.63 1.41
CA ALA A 240 11.76 18.64 1.82
C ALA A 240 13.19 19.20 1.76
N ARG A 241 13.52 19.97 0.70
CA ARG A 241 14.83 20.64 0.61
C ARG A 241 15.00 21.71 1.68
N GLY A 242 13.94 22.42 2.06
CA GLY A 242 13.94 23.38 3.17
C GLY A 242 14.38 22.71 4.46
N HIS A 243 13.70 21.64 4.88
CA HIS A 243 14.03 20.88 6.09
C HIS A 243 15.45 20.27 6.04
N VAL A 244 15.88 19.75 4.89
CA VAL A 244 17.24 19.21 4.76
C VAL A 244 18.30 20.31 4.83
N THR A 245 18.00 21.52 4.32
CA THR A 245 18.91 22.67 4.39
C THR A 245 19.04 23.17 5.83
N GLU A 246 17.93 23.23 6.56
CA GLU A 246 17.90 23.57 7.98
C GLU A 246 18.72 22.57 8.81
N ALA A 247 18.46 21.25 8.67
CA ALA A 247 19.23 20.21 9.34
C ALA A 247 20.73 20.26 8.98
N ARG A 248 21.07 20.55 7.72
CA ARG A 248 22.46 20.75 7.29
C ARG A 248 23.11 21.96 7.95
N SER A 249 22.38 23.08 8.08
CA SER A 249 22.91 24.28 8.75
C SER A 249 23.17 24.05 10.24
N HIS A 250 22.33 23.27 10.91
CA HIS A 250 22.56 22.86 12.31
C HIS A 250 23.82 22.00 12.45
N LEU A 251 24.04 21.02 11.57
CA LEU A 251 25.27 20.20 11.60
C LEU A 251 26.52 21.01 11.24
N ALA A 252 26.40 22.01 10.36
CA ALA A 252 27.51 22.89 10.03
C ALA A 252 27.93 23.78 11.22
N ALA A 253 27.00 24.08 12.13
CA ALA A 253 27.29 24.85 13.35
C ALA A 253 27.96 24.00 14.45
N ALA A 254 27.82 22.66 14.41
CA ALA A 254 28.38 21.72 15.38
C ALA A 254 29.08 20.54 14.66
N PRO A 255 30.27 20.76 14.06
CA PRO A 255 30.93 19.79 13.18
C PRO A 255 31.36 18.49 13.87
N GLU A 256 31.49 18.49 15.19
CA GLU A 256 31.79 17.32 16.01
C GLU A 256 30.60 16.34 16.12
N LEU A 257 29.38 16.78 15.81
CA LEU A 257 28.18 15.97 15.90
C LEU A 257 27.89 15.26 14.58
N THR A 258 27.56 13.96 14.68
CA THR A 258 27.00 13.23 13.53
C THR A 258 25.50 13.47 13.44
N ALA A 259 24.94 13.43 12.23
CA ALA A 259 23.50 13.61 12.03
C ALA A 259 22.66 12.62 12.86
N GLN A 260 23.15 11.38 12.99
CA GLN A 260 22.49 10.36 13.81
C GLN A 260 22.63 10.64 15.32
N GLY A 261 23.77 11.19 15.76
CA GLY A 261 23.97 11.56 17.17
C GLY A 261 23.06 12.71 17.61
N GLU A 262 22.90 13.72 16.76
CA GLU A 262 22.10 14.92 17.06
C GLU A 262 20.60 14.69 16.86
N PHE A 263 20.20 14.12 15.72
CA PHE A 263 18.78 14.00 15.35
C PHE A 263 18.19 12.61 15.57
N GLY A 264 19.01 11.61 15.92
CA GLY A 264 18.59 10.23 16.11
C GLY A 264 18.36 9.47 14.79
N ASP A 265 17.45 8.49 14.83
CA ASP A 265 17.09 7.72 13.64
C ASP A 265 16.34 8.61 12.63
N VAL A 266 16.81 8.59 11.37
CA VAL A 266 16.27 9.42 10.29
C VAL A 266 14.80 9.17 10.00
N GLU A 267 14.30 7.94 10.21
CA GLU A 267 12.89 7.64 9.97
C GLU A 267 12.01 8.29 11.03
N ILE A 268 12.42 8.23 12.30
CA ILE A 268 11.74 8.88 13.42
C ILE A 268 11.77 10.39 13.25
N TYR A 269 12.93 10.95 12.88
CA TYR A 269 13.04 12.39 12.62
C TYR A 269 12.16 12.83 11.43
N ALA A 270 12.15 12.06 10.34
CA ALA A 270 11.31 12.34 9.18
C ALA A 270 9.81 12.25 9.50
N SER A 271 9.39 11.28 10.32
CA SER A 271 7.98 11.16 10.74
C SER A 271 7.57 12.33 11.60
N ARG A 272 8.39 12.74 12.57
CA ARG A 272 8.14 13.92 13.41
C ARG A 272 8.02 15.21 12.58
N LEU A 273 8.89 15.42 11.58
CA LEU A 273 8.78 16.54 10.64
C LEU A 273 7.53 16.47 9.76
N ALA A 274 7.11 15.25 9.41
CA ALA A 274 5.92 15.02 8.60
C ALA A 274 4.61 15.10 9.41
N ASP A 275 4.69 14.96 10.72
CA ASP A 275 3.57 15.09 11.63
C ASP A 275 3.25 16.57 11.84
N GLY A 276 2.08 16.95 11.32
CA GLY A 276 1.61 18.32 11.33
C GLY A 276 0.30 18.46 10.56
N PRO A 277 -0.32 19.66 10.57
CA PRO A 277 -1.63 19.89 9.95
C PRO A 277 -1.64 19.57 8.44
N GLY A 278 -0.47 19.64 7.78
CA GLY A 278 -0.32 19.28 6.37
C GLY A 278 -0.44 17.78 6.05
N ARG A 279 -0.32 16.88 7.02
CA ARG A 279 -0.31 15.41 6.79
C ARG A 279 -1.60 14.94 6.11
N LYS A 280 -2.77 15.33 6.63
CA LYS A 280 -4.09 14.96 6.07
C LYS A 280 -4.24 15.49 4.64
N ARG A 281 -3.86 16.75 4.40
CA ARG A 281 -3.91 17.37 3.07
C ARG A 281 -3.01 16.66 2.06
N ARG A 282 -1.80 16.26 2.46
CA ARG A 282 -0.86 15.49 1.63
C ARG A 282 -1.45 14.12 1.27
N ALA A 283 -2.03 13.42 2.25
CA ALA A 283 -2.68 12.12 2.04
C ALA A 283 -3.86 12.24 1.07
N GLN A 284 -4.73 13.23 1.26
CA GLN A 284 -5.88 13.50 0.38
C GLN A 284 -5.44 13.84 -1.05
N ARG A 285 -4.44 14.72 -1.23
CA ARG A 285 -3.90 15.04 -2.56
C ARG A 285 -3.38 13.80 -3.27
N ARG A 286 -2.68 12.92 -2.54
CA ARG A 286 -2.17 11.67 -3.09
C ARG A 286 -3.31 10.71 -3.49
N ARG A 287 -4.35 10.59 -2.67
CA ARG A 287 -5.55 9.82 -3.00
C ARG A 287 -6.21 10.36 -4.28
N LEU A 288 -6.41 11.67 -4.39
CA LEU A 288 -6.96 12.30 -5.61
C LEU A 288 -6.12 12.01 -6.86
N LEU A 289 -4.80 12.09 -6.76
CA LEU A 289 -3.91 11.79 -7.88
C LEU A 289 -4.03 10.33 -8.31
N TRP A 290 -4.11 9.38 -7.38
CA TRP A 290 -4.29 7.97 -7.70
C TRP A 290 -5.65 7.66 -8.30
N VAL A 291 -6.74 8.18 -7.71
CA VAL A 291 -8.10 8.01 -8.24
C VAL A 291 -8.21 8.62 -9.64
N GLY A 292 -7.61 9.80 -9.85
CA GLY A 292 -7.56 10.44 -11.17
C GLY A 292 -6.77 9.63 -12.20
N LEU A 293 -5.59 9.12 -11.84
CA LEU A 293 -4.79 8.27 -12.71
C LEU A 293 -5.56 6.99 -13.08
N LEU A 294 -6.20 6.36 -12.10
CA LEU A 294 -6.98 5.14 -12.27
C LEU A 294 -8.20 5.38 -13.18
N ALA A 295 -8.90 6.50 -13.02
CA ALA A 295 -9.98 6.90 -13.91
C ALA A 295 -9.49 7.08 -15.36
N VAL A 296 -8.35 7.75 -15.57
CA VAL A 296 -7.74 7.90 -16.91
C VAL A 296 -7.40 6.53 -17.52
N LEU A 297 -6.81 5.62 -16.73
CA LEU A 297 -6.47 4.28 -17.19
C LEU A 297 -7.72 3.50 -17.61
N VAL A 298 -8.82 3.59 -16.87
CA VAL A 298 -10.08 2.93 -17.22
C VAL A 298 -10.71 3.53 -18.48
N VAL A 299 -10.66 4.85 -18.66
CA VAL A 299 -11.12 5.49 -19.92
C VAL A 299 -10.30 5.01 -21.11
N VAL A 300 -8.97 4.91 -20.98
CA VAL A 300 -8.10 4.43 -22.04
C VAL A 300 -8.38 2.96 -22.35
N ALA A 301 -8.45 2.11 -21.32
CA ALA A 301 -8.70 0.68 -21.47
C ALA A 301 -10.10 0.36 -22.02
N GLY A 302 -11.10 1.18 -21.68
CA GLY A 302 -12.47 1.05 -22.17
C GLY A 302 -12.75 1.83 -23.47
N SER A 303 -11.75 2.48 -24.07
CA SER A 303 -11.98 3.45 -25.15
C SER A 303 -12.64 2.83 -26.39
N ASP A 304 -12.34 1.58 -26.74
CA ASP A 304 -12.99 0.90 -27.86
C ASP A 304 -14.48 0.61 -27.56
N GLU A 305 -14.79 0.10 -26.37
CA GLU A 305 -16.18 -0.13 -25.95
C GLU A 305 -16.97 1.18 -25.81
N LEU A 306 -16.30 2.28 -25.40
CA LEU A 306 -16.90 3.60 -25.33
C LEU A 306 -17.13 4.24 -26.71
N ARG A 307 -16.38 3.83 -27.73
CA ARG A 307 -16.53 4.31 -29.12
C ARG A 307 -17.66 3.60 -29.86
N SER A 308 -17.91 2.34 -29.55
CA SER A 308 -19.06 1.57 -30.04
C SER A 308 -19.95 1.12 -28.88
N PRO A 309 -20.70 2.03 -28.24
CA PRO A 309 -21.44 1.73 -27.02
C PRO A 309 -22.58 0.76 -27.32
N ASP A 310 -22.36 -0.51 -27.03
CA ASP A 310 -23.44 -1.47 -26.85
C ASP A 310 -23.94 -1.37 -25.41
N VAL A 311 -25.00 -0.59 -25.20
CA VAL A 311 -25.56 -0.34 -23.87
C VAL A 311 -26.16 -1.61 -23.26
N ALA A 312 -26.48 -2.63 -24.07
CA ALA A 312 -26.89 -3.94 -23.58
C ALA A 312 -25.70 -4.80 -23.12
N SER A 313 -24.48 -4.45 -23.55
CA SER A 313 -23.25 -5.14 -23.17
C SER A 313 -22.86 -4.81 -21.73
N PHE A 314 -22.67 -5.86 -20.92
CA PHE A 314 -22.09 -5.73 -19.58
C PHE A 314 -20.70 -5.05 -19.61
N ARG A 315 -19.94 -5.16 -20.72
CA ARG A 315 -18.62 -4.53 -20.85
C ARG A 315 -18.68 -3.01 -20.89
N PHE A 316 -19.79 -2.43 -21.37
CA PHE A 316 -20.02 -1.00 -21.33
C PHE A 316 -20.24 -0.52 -19.88
N TRP A 317 -21.01 -1.28 -19.08
CA TRP A 317 -21.36 -0.88 -17.72
C TRP A 317 -20.22 -0.99 -16.70
N VAL A 318 -19.27 -1.92 -16.87
CA VAL A 318 -18.11 -2.06 -15.97
C VAL A 318 -17.26 -0.77 -15.86
N PRO A 319 -16.74 -0.17 -16.94
CA PRO A 319 -15.98 1.07 -16.86
C PRO A 319 -16.86 2.23 -16.41
N VAL A 320 -18.15 2.28 -16.78
CA VAL A 320 -19.08 3.35 -16.35
C VAL A 320 -19.29 3.34 -14.85
N LEU A 321 -19.61 2.18 -14.25
CA LEU A 321 -19.79 2.04 -12.80
C LEU A 321 -18.49 2.34 -12.05
N PHE A 322 -17.35 1.91 -12.59
CA PHE A 322 -16.05 2.21 -12.02
C PHE A 322 -15.74 3.71 -12.04
N LEU A 323 -15.99 4.40 -13.16
CA LEU A 323 -15.82 5.85 -13.27
C LEU A 323 -16.77 6.61 -12.34
N ALA A 324 -18.02 6.14 -12.17
CA ALA A 324 -18.96 6.69 -11.20
C ALA A 324 -18.45 6.55 -9.76
N SER A 325 -17.88 5.39 -9.40
CA SER A 325 -17.23 5.17 -8.11
C SER A 325 -16.03 6.12 -7.90
N CYS A 326 -15.15 6.26 -8.89
CA CYS A 326 -14.04 7.23 -8.84
C CYS A 326 -14.54 8.68 -8.65
N ALA A 327 -15.62 9.06 -9.34
CA ALA A 327 -16.22 10.38 -9.20
C ALA A 327 -16.80 10.61 -7.80
N ALA A 328 -17.50 9.61 -7.24
CA ALA A 328 -18.00 9.67 -5.87
C ALA A 328 -16.85 9.83 -4.84
N ASP A 329 -15.77 9.08 -5.01
CA ASP A 329 -14.56 9.16 -4.18
C ASP A 329 -13.90 10.55 -4.27
N MET A 330 -13.80 11.11 -5.48
CA MET A 330 -13.29 12.47 -5.68
C MET A 330 -14.17 13.52 -4.98
N VAL A 331 -15.49 13.39 -5.06
CA VAL A 331 -16.43 14.30 -4.38
C VAL A 331 -16.31 14.20 -2.87
N GLN A 332 -16.17 12.99 -2.31
CA GLN A 332 -15.95 12.80 -0.87
C GLN A 332 -14.66 13.47 -0.42
N VAL A 333 -13.54 13.22 -1.11
CA VAL A 333 -12.26 13.83 -0.76
C VAL A 333 -12.31 15.36 -0.90
N TRP A 334 -12.99 15.89 -1.91
CA TRP A 334 -13.16 17.33 -2.10
C TRP A 334 -13.99 17.98 -0.96
N ARG A 335 -15.04 17.30 -0.50
CA ARG A 335 -15.85 17.73 0.66
C ARG A 335 -15.02 17.77 1.94
N ASP A 336 -14.18 16.76 2.17
CA ASP A 336 -13.31 16.71 3.35
C ASP A 336 -12.29 17.85 3.35
N VAL A 337 -11.71 18.17 2.19
CA VAL A 337 -10.80 19.31 2.03
C VAL A 337 -11.51 20.63 2.32
N HIS A 338 -12.78 20.79 1.92
CA HIS A 338 -13.55 22.00 2.20
C HIS A 338 -13.97 22.12 3.67
N ARG A 339 -14.30 21.00 4.33
CA ARG A 339 -14.62 20.99 5.76
C ARG A 339 -13.45 21.43 6.63
N GLN A 340 -12.22 21.12 6.23
CA GLN A 340 -11.01 21.53 6.97
C GLN A 340 -10.65 23.02 6.86
N LYS A 341 -11.28 23.76 5.93
CA LYS A 341 -11.04 25.20 5.75
C LYS A 341 -12.02 26.08 6.52
N ARG A 342 -13.11 25.48 7.04
CA ARG A 342 -14.10 26.17 7.87
C ARG A 342 -13.78 25.92 9.33
#